data_AF-A0A0F9T7W1-F1
#
_entry.id   AF-A0A0F9T7W1-F1
#
_cell.length_a   1.000
_cell.length_b   1.000
_cell.length_c   1.000
_cell.angle_alpha   90.00
_cell.angle_beta   90.00
_cell.angle_gamma   90.00
#
_symmetry.space_group_name_H-M   'P 1'
#
loop_
_entity.id
_entity.type
_entity.pdbx_description
1 polymer ?
#
loop_
_entity_poly.entity_id
_entity_poly.type
_entity_poly.pdbx_seq_one_letter_code
_entity_poly.pdbx_strand_id
1 'polypeptide(L)'
;MVELPTEGLTERAIYDLYESQSEPARAYLGGSQIGESCERFLFYSFRWAFSQKFEGRILRLFETGHREETRVIENLKAIGCTVHEKDANGDQFRYTDHAGHYSGGLDGVVLELPEAPKTWHLLEVKTHNKKSFAALKKHGVEKSKPKHFAQCQSYMRMAKLKRAVYIGICKDTDTIYVKRIKYEPKKSKAIHTKALRIIESKTPLEKISQDPDWFECKWCPAKDQCHGDQVADVNCRTCVHATPELDGKARWTCARYDCDIPEDNQRKGCENHLHIPELIPYATPIDAGDDWIKYQMADGREFVECARDGFPADKSSHYSSKELAAIHPNAIGNETVDAARNILGGEVIG
;
A
#
# COMPACT_ATOMS: atom_id res chain seq x y z
N MET A 1 -13.14 -30.30 37.08
CA MET A 1 -13.34 -28.88 36.75
C MET A 1 -12.27 -28.51 35.75
N VAL A 2 -12.64 -28.16 34.53
CA VAL A 2 -11.69 -27.68 33.53
C VAL A 2 -11.38 -26.23 33.90
N GLU A 3 -10.15 -25.94 34.32
CA GLU A 3 -9.68 -24.56 34.46
C GLU A 3 -9.78 -23.89 33.10
N LEU A 4 -10.70 -22.94 32.97
CA LEU A 4 -10.71 -22.04 31.83
C LEU A 4 -9.45 -21.17 31.93
N PRO A 5 -8.62 -21.06 30.88
CA PRO A 5 -7.51 -20.14 30.89
C PRO A 5 -8.05 -18.70 31.02
N THR A 6 -7.87 -18.08 32.19
CA THR A 6 -8.48 -16.80 32.56
C THR A 6 -7.66 -15.58 32.16
N GLU A 7 -6.39 -15.75 31.81
CA GLU A 7 -5.51 -14.63 31.45
C GLU A 7 -5.58 -14.32 29.94
N GLY A 8 -5.65 -13.03 29.60
CA GLY A 8 -5.55 -12.56 28.21
C GLY A 8 -6.85 -12.58 27.40
N LEU A 9 -7.98 -13.08 27.91
CA LEU A 9 -9.25 -13.09 27.16
C LEU A 9 -9.75 -11.68 26.82
N THR A 10 -9.70 -10.74 27.78
CA THR A 10 -10.06 -9.34 27.53
C THR A 10 -9.09 -8.66 26.57
N GLU A 11 -7.78 -8.92 26.69
CA GLU A 11 -6.77 -8.36 25.78
C GLU A 11 -7.03 -8.84 24.33
N ARG A 12 -7.23 -10.15 24.15
CA ARG A 12 -7.55 -10.74 22.85
C ARG A 12 -8.84 -10.14 22.29
N ALA A 13 -9.91 -10.07 23.07
CA ALA A 13 -11.18 -9.49 22.60
C ALA A 13 -11.02 -8.02 22.15
N ILE A 14 -10.15 -7.24 22.80
CA ILE A 14 -9.84 -5.88 22.37
C ILE A 14 -9.07 -5.90 21.04
N TYR A 15 -8.03 -6.73 20.90
CA TYR A 15 -7.28 -6.80 19.63
C TYR A 15 -8.13 -7.32 18.48
N ASP A 16 -8.95 -8.34 18.71
CA ASP A 16 -9.90 -8.86 17.72
C ASP A 16 -10.89 -7.77 17.26
N LEU A 17 -11.34 -6.90 18.17
CA LEU A 17 -12.17 -5.73 17.82
C LEU A 17 -11.43 -4.81 16.84
N TYR A 18 -10.17 -4.45 17.11
CA TYR A 18 -9.40 -3.61 16.20
C TYR A 18 -9.21 -4.28 14.83
N GLU A 19 -8.90 -5.58 14.80
CA GLU A 19 -8.73 -6.33 13.55
C GLU A 19 -10.02 -6.37 12.73
N SER A 20 -11.17 -6.57 13.40
CA SER A 20 -12.50 -6.56 12.75
C SER A 20 -12.90 -5.20 12.17
N GLN A 21 -12.30 -4.12 12.67
CA GLN A 21 -12.55 -2.74 12.24
C GLN A 21 -11.47 -2.23 11.28
N SER A 22 -10.54 -3.07 10.85
CA SER A 22 -9.47 -2.66 9.93
C SER A 22 -10.06 -2.12 8.64
N GLU A 23 -9.61 -0.92 8.26
CA GLU A 23 -10.00 -0.33 6.99
C GLU A 23 -9.39 -1.09 5.80
N PRO A 24 -10.07 -1.13 4.65
CA PRO A 24 -9.50 -1.68 3.44
C PRO A 24 -8.33 -0.84 2.93
N ALA A 25 -7.50 -1.43 2.08
CA ALA A 25 -6.38 -0.71 1.46
C ALA A 25 -6.86 0.53 0.70
N ARG A 26 -6.14 1.64 0.85
CA ARG A 26 -6.46 2.93 0.21
C ARG A 26 -6.49 2.80 -1.32
N ALA A 27 -7.41 3.50 -1.96
CA ALA A 27 -7.60 3.49 -3.42
C ALA A 27 -6.61 4.37 -4.21
N TYR A 28 -5.69 5.03 -3.53
CA TYR A 28 -4.69 5.91 -4.10
C TYR A 28 -3.30 5.58 -3.54
N LEU A 29 -2.26 5.92 -4.30
CA LEU A 29 -0.89 5.91 -3.81
C LEU A 29 -0.72 6.98 -2.73
N GLY A 30 -0.45 6.55 -1.50
CA GLY A 30 -0.38 7.45 -0.35
C GLY A 30 0.90 8.29 -0.31
N GLY A 31 0.77 9.62 -0.17
CA GLY A 31 1.93 10.50 0.03
C GLY A 31 2.74 10.19 1.29
N SER A 32 2.13 9.56 2.30
CA SER A 32 2.83 9.05 3.49
C SER A 32 3.71 7.83 3.21
N GLN A 33 3.53 7.14 2.09
CA GLN A 33 4.31 5.97 1.67
C GLN A 33 5.28 6.27 0.54
N ILE A 34 5.13 7.37 -0.21
CA ILE A 34 5.94 7.61 -1.42
C ILE A 34 7.47 7.57 -1.21
N GLY A 35 7.91 7.86 0.02
CA GLY A 35 9.31 7.82 0.40
C GLY A 35 9.86 6.43 0.77
N GLU A 36 9.07 5.36 0.66
CA GLU A 36 9.59 3.99 0.68
C GLU A 36 10.64 3.83 -0.43
N SER A 37 11.77 3.21 -0.12
CA SER A 37 12.88 3.02 -1.06
C SER A 37 12.52 2.07 -2.21
N CYS A 38 11.77 1.01 -1.92
CA CYS A 38 11.37 0.00 -2.89
C CYS A 38 10.14 0.44 -3.70
N GLU A 39 10.33 0.72 -4.99
CA GLU A 39 9.23 1.09 -5.89
C GLU A 39 8.30 -0.08 -6.24
N ARG A 40 8.85 -1.30 -6.31
CA ARG A 40 8.04 -2.52 -6.50
C ARG A 40 7.04 -2.71 -5.36
N PHE A 41 7.44 -2.42 -4.12
CA PHE A 41 6.54 -2.46 -2.98
C PHE A 41 5.39 -1.43 -3.11
N LEU A 42 5.70 -0.22 -3.59
CA LEU A 42 4.70 0.81 -3.83
C LEU A 42 3.74 0.43 -4.97
N PHE A 43 4.24 -0.22 -6.02
CA PHE A 43 3.42 -0.81 -7.08
C PHE A 43 2.47 -1.87 -6.53
N TYR A 44 2.98 -2.84 -5.77
CA TYR A 44 2.16 -3.88 -5.16
C TYR A 44 1.09 -3.28 -4.24
N SER A 45 1.46 -2.28 -3.44
CA SER A 45 0.52 -1.59 -2.54
C SER A 45 -0.57 -0.83 -3.32
N PHE A 46 -0.20 -0.12 -4.40
CA PHE A 46 -1.14 0.66 -5.22
C PHE A 46 -2.13 -0.22 -5.99
N ARG A 47 -1.65 -1.37 -6.49
CA ARG A 47 -2.45 -2.36 -7.21
C ARG A 47 -3.12 -3.41 -6.32
N TRP A 48 -3.02 -3.28 -5.00
CA TRP A 48 -3.57 -4.24 -4.04
C TRP A 48 -3.14 -5.68 -4.36
N ALA A 49 -1.87 -5.86 -4.72
CA ALA A 49 -1.36 -7.14 -5.16
C ALA A 49 -1.15 -8.13 -4.00
N PHE A 50 -1.17 -7.65 -2.76
CA PHE A 50 -1.11 -8.43 -1.53
C PHE A 50 -1.95 -7.77 -0.45
N SER A 51 -2.44 -8.58 0.48
CA SER A 51 -3.22 -8.12 1.63
C SER A 51 -2.34 -8.00 2.87
N GLN A 52 -1.98 -6.76 3.22
CA GLN A 52 -1.33 -6.50 4.51
C GLN A 52 -2.33 -6.57 5.64
N LYS A 53 -2.26 -7.62 6.47
CA LYS A 53 -3.00 -7.70 7.74
C LYS A 53 -2.15 -7.11 8.86
N PHE A 54 -2.78 -6.32 9.72
CA PHE A 54 -2.15 -5.78 10.92
C PHE A 54 -2.77 -6.42 12.14
N GLU A 55 -1.94 -6.88 13.08
CA GLU A 55 -2.40 -7.32 14.39
C GLU A 55 -3.12 -6.17 15.13
N GLY A 56 -4.14 -6.48 15.94
CA GLY A 56 -4.94 -5.49 16.65
C GLY A 56 -4.12 -4.56 17.54
N ARG A 57 -3.02 -5.07 18.12
CA ARG A 57 -2.04 -4.27 18.87
C ARG A 57 -1.39 -3.18 18.01
N ILE A 58 -1.10 -3.46 16.74
CA ILE A 58 -0.50 -2.51 15.79
C ILE A 58 -1.55 -1.48 15.35
N LEU A 59 -2.79 -1.89 15.10
CA LEU A 59 -3.89 -0.97 14.79
C LEU A 59 -4.14 0.02 15.95
N ARG A 60 -4.12 -0.46 17.19
CA ARG A 60 -4.18 0.40 18.38
C ARG A 60 -2.96 1.33 18.52
N LEU A 61 -1.80 0.91 18.01
CA LEU A 61 -0.62 1.78 17.93
C LEU A 61 -0.81 2.93 16.92
N PHE A 62 -1.55 2.71 15.83
CA PHE A 62 -1.94 3.78 14.91
C PHE A 62 -2.91 4.76 15.57
N GLU A 63 -3.92 4.26 16.29
CA GLU A 63 -4.83 5.07 17.10
C GLU A 63 -4.09 5.95 18.12
N THR A 64 -3.04 5.40 18.76
CA THR A 64 -2.17 6.18 19.66
C THR A 64 -1.52 7.37 18.94
N GLY A 65 -1.18 7.23 17.66
CA GLY A 65 -0.68 8.34 16.83
C GLY A 65 -1.73 9.43 16.61
N HIS A 66 -2.97 9.05 16.29
CA HIS A 66 -4.08 10.00 16.08
C HIS A 66 -4.43 10.79 17.36
N ARG A 67 -4.38 10.11 18.52
CA ARG A 67 -4.57 10.77 19.82
C ARG A 67 -3.46 11.78 20.11
N GLU A 68 -2.23 11.44 19.75
CA GLU A 68 -1.09 12.35 19.94
C GLU A 68 -1.16 13.58 19.02
N GLU A 69 -1.60 13.40 17.77
CA GLU A 69 -1.84 14.48 16.83
C GLU A 69 -2.78 15.54 17.43
N THR A 70 -3.91 15.10 17.98
CA THR A 70 -4.89 15.97 18.66
C THR A 70 -4.23 16.77 19.78
N ARG A 71 -3.48 16.09 20.66
CA ARG A 71 -2.78 16.71 21.79
C ARG A 71 -1.75 17.74 21.35
N VAL A 72 -0.97 17.45 20.30
CA VAL A 72 0.03 18.38 19.76
C VAL A 72 -0.64 19.63 19.18
N ILE A 73 -1.77 19.47 18.50
CA ILE A 73 -2.55 20.60 17.96
C ILE A 73 -3.07 21.49 19.10
N GLU A 74 -3.63 20.90 20.15
CA GLU A 74 -4.08 21.63 21.34
C GLU A 74 -2.93 22.38 22.01
N ASN A 75 -1.75 21.75 22.15
CA ASN A 75 -0.56 22.39 22.69
C ASN A 75 -0.10 23.58 21.84
N LEU A 76 -0.10 23.45 20.51
CA LEU A 76 0.24 24.55 19.59
C LEU A 76 -0.72 25.73 19.75
N LYS A 77 -2.03 25.46 19.80
CA LYS A 77 -3.04 26.50 20.05
C LYS A 77 -2.83 27.18 21.41
N ALA A 78 -2.56 26.39 22.46
CA ALA A 78 -2.34 26.90 23.82
C ALA A 78 -1.12 27.81 23.95
N ILE A 79 -0.07 27.59 23.15
CA ILE A 79 1.11 28.50 23.11
C ILE A 79 0.93 29.70 22.16
N GLY A 80 -0.28 29.92 21.64
CA GLY A 80 -0.62 31.06 20.80
C GLY A 80 -0.37 30.88 19.31
N CYS A 81 -0.19 29.64 18.82
CA CYS A 81 -0.14 29.40 17.37
C CYS A 81 -1.54 29.33 16.77
N THR A 82 -1.70 29.86 15.56
CA THR A 82 -2.90 29.62 14.75
C THR A 82 -2.76 28.28 14.03
N VAL A 83 -3.65 27.32 14.30
CA VAL A 83 -3.65 25.98 13.68
C VAL A 83 -4.97 25.72 12.96
N HIS A 84 -4.90 25.34 11.69
CA HIS A 84 -6.02 24.80 10.94
C HIS A 84 -5.78 23.31 10.64
N GLU A 85 -6.54 22.44 11.29
CA GLU A 85 -6.54 20.98 11.03
C GLU A 85 -7.60 20.57 10.00
N LYS A 86 -8.58 21.45 9.76
CA LYS A 86 -9.74 21.22 8.89
C LYS A 86 -9.91 22.34 7.87
N ASP A 87 -10.49 21.99 6.73
CA ASP A 87 -10.87 22.92 5.68
C ASP A 87 -12.17 23.68 6.02
N ALA A 88 -12.67 24.47 5.07
CA ALA A 88 -13.87 25.29 5.26
C ALA A 88 -15.17 24.47 5.47
N ASN A 89 -15.17 23.19 5.10
CA ASN A 89 -16.30 22.28 5.29
C ASN A 89 -16.19 21.48 6.59
N GLY A 90 -15.08 21.59 7.32
CA GLY A 90 -14.81 20.83 8.53
C GLY A 90 -14.11 19.48 8.27
N ASP A 91 -13.66 19.23 7.04
CA ASP A 91 -12.97 18.01 6.65
C ASP A 91 -11.45 18.16 6.77
N GLN A 92 -10.72 17.05 6.94
CA GLN A 92 -9.25 17.07 6.93
C GLN A 92 -8.75 17.58 5.57
N PHE A 93 -7.73 18.45 5.58
CA PHE A 93 -7.08 18.90 4.35
C PHE A 93 -6.56 17.73 3.53
N ARG A 94 -7.22 17.45 2.40
CA ARG A 94 -6.84 16.38 1.48
C ARG A 94 -6.39 16.97 0.15
N TYR A 95 -5.25 16.51 -0.30
CA TYR A 95 -4.68 16.89 -1.59
C TYR A 95 -4.57 15.70 -2.53
N THR A 96 -4.66 15.99 -3.81
CA THR A 96 -4.53 15.02 -4.89
C THR A 96 -3.59 15.54 -5.97
N ASP A 97 -2.93 14.63 -6.65
CA ASP A 97 -2.14 14.84 -7.85
C ASP A 97 -2.28 13.60 -8.76
N HIS A 98 -1.74 13.65 -9.97
CA HIS A 98 -1.79 12.55 -10.95
C HIS A 98 -3.22 12.02 -11.15
N ALA A 99 -4.11 12.95 -11.50
CA ALA A 99 -5.54 12.68 -11.68
C ALA A 99 -6.25 12.09 -10.47
N GLY A 100 -5.71 12.17 -9.25
CA GLY A 100 -6.32 11.59 -8.05
C GLY A 100 -5.73 10.25 -7.62
N HIS A 101 -4.88 9.63 -8.45
CA HIS A 101 -4.18 8.40 -8.09
C HIS A 101 -3.08 8.61 -7.06
N TYR A 102 -2.61 9.85 -6.87
CA TYR A 102 -1.66 10.21 -5.82
C TYR A 102 -2.32 11.16 -4.82
N SER A 103 -2.42 10.78 -3.54
CA SER A 103 -3.16 11.59 -2.56
C SER A 103 -2.64 11.45 -1.13
N GLY A 104 -3.01 12.42 -0.29
CA GLY A 104 -2.74 12.38 1.14
C GLY A 104 -3.47 13.49 1.91
N GLY A 105 -3.59 13.27 3.23
CA GLY A 105 -4.12 14.23 4.19
C GLY A 105 -3.00 14.91 4.96
N LEU A 106 -3.23 16.16 5.36
CA LEU A 106 -2.37 16.88 6.30
C LEU A 106 -2.92 16.71 7.72
N ASP A 107 -2.02 16.66 8.70
CA ASP A 107 -2.40 16.80 10.11
C ASP A 107 -2.88 18.24 10.38
N GLY A 108 -2.34 19.22 9.64
CA GLY A 108 -2.84 20.59 9.61
C GLY A 108 -1.87 21.57 8.96
N VAL A 109 -2.20 22.85 9.07
CA VAL A 109 -1.31 23.97 8.76
C VAL A 109 -1.25 24.93 9.96
N VAL A 110 -0.06 25.45 10.24
CA VAL A 110 0.20 26.30 11.41
C VAL A 110 0.91 27.60 11.03
N LEU A 111 0.50 28.68 11.67
CA LEU A 111 1.13 30.01 11.66
C LEU A 111 1.53 30.37 13.09
N GLU A 112 2.35 31.41 13.26
CA GLU A 112 2.70 31.96 14.58
C GLU A 112 3.57 31.03 15.45
N LEU A 113 4.27 30.07 14.82
CA LEU A 113 5.33 29.33 15.50
C LEU A 113 6.38 30.30 16.08
N PRO A 114 6.85 30.10 17.33
CA PRO A 114 7.80 31.02 17.98
C PRO A 114 9.05 31.33 17.15
N GLU A 115 9.60 30.35 16.44
CA GLU A 115 10.81 30.53 15.62
C GLU A 115 10.53 31.11 14.21
N ALA A 116 9.25 31.28 13.83
CA ALA A 116 8.86 31.83 12.54
C ALA A 116 7.42 32.38 12.51
N PRO A 117 7.12 33.45 13.27
CA PRO A 117 5.73 33.84 13.51
C PRO A 117 4.93 34.21 12.25
N LYS A 118 5.61 34.68 11.20
CA LYS A 118 5.00 35.18 9.96
C LYS A 118 4.91 34.15 8.84
N THR A 119 5.29 32.90 9.07
CA THR A 119 5.39 31.88 8.01
C THR A 119 4.40 30.76 8.26
N TRP A 120 3.61 30.42 7.25
CA TRP A 120 2.79 29.21 7.26
C TRP A 120 3.65 27.96 7.11
N HIS A 121 3.33 26.93 7.90
CA HIS A 121 3.95 25.63 7.88
C HIS A 121 2.89 24.55 7.71
N LEU A 122 3.19 23.55 6.88
CA LEU A 122 2.55 22.25 6.99
C LEU A 122 2.88 21.66 8.37
N LEU A 123 1.90 21.15 9.10
CA LEU A 123 2.10 20.42 10.34
C LEU A 123 2.20 18.92 10.04
N GLU A 124 3.25 18.27 10.55
CA GLU A 124 3.44 16.83 10.48
C GLU A 124 3.85 16.32 11.88
N VAL A 125 2.99 15.52 12.50
CA VAL A 125 3.17 14.95 13.84
C VAL A 125 3.50 13.47 13.72
N LYS A 126 4.54 13.01 14.42
CA LYS A 126 4.96 11.61 14.40
C LYS A 126 5.36 11.14 15.79
N THR A 127 4.90 9.94 16.15
CA THR A 127 5.37 9.27 17.36
C THR A 127 6.55 8.35 17.04
N HIS A 128 7.46 8.21 18.01
CA HIS A 128 8.68 7.42 17.89
C HIS A 128 8.91 6.61 19.16
N ASN A 129 9.41 5.38 19.01
CA ASN A 129 10.06 4.71 20.13
C ASN A 129 11.41 5.36 20.44
N LYS A 130 11.97 5.07 21.62
CA LYS A 130 13.26 5.62 22.10
C LYS A 130 14.41 5.55 21.08
N LYS A 131 14.60 4.39 20.43
CA LYS A 131 15.68 4.21 19.41
C LYS A 131 15.47 5.11 18.20
N SER A 132 14.26 5.13 17.65
CA SER A 132 13.90 5.97 16.52
C SER A 132 14.02 7.46 16.85
N PHE A 133 13.65 7.85 18.06
CA PHE A 133 13.71 9.23 18.53
C PHE A 133 15.15 9.72 18.74
N ALA A 134 16.02 8.87 19.32
CA ALA A 134 17.43 9.17 19.46
C ALA A 134 18.13 9.41 18.10
N ALA A 135 17.83 8.57 17.11
CA ALA A 135 18.31 8.76 15.75
C ALA A 135 17.82 10.09 15.16
N LEU A 136 16.52 10.39 15.30
CA LEU A 136 15.90 11.64 14.84
C LEU A 136 16.61 12.87 15.42
N LYS A 137 16.88 12.91 16.73
CA LYS A 137 17.62 14.01 17.35
C LYS A 137 19.03 14.16 16.78
N LYS A 138 19.72 13.04 16.57
CA LYS A 138 21.12 13.01 16.14
C LYS A 138 21.31 13.40 14.68
N HIS A 139 20.41 12.98 13.79
CA HIS A 139 20.61 13.09 12.34
C HIS A 139 19.57 13.95 11.62
N GLY A 140 18.51 14.38 12.31
CA GLY A 140 17.41 15.13 11.72
C GLY A 140 16.47 14.27 10.85
N VAL A 141 15.39 14.90 10.39
CA VAL A 141 14.28 14.22 9.70
C VAL A 141 14.73 13.55 8.41
N GLU A 142 15.43 14.26 7.53
CA GLU A 142 15.79 13.74 6.20
C GLU A 142 16.62 12.46 6.28
N LYS A 143 17.65 12.43 7.12
CA LYS A 143 18.55 11.28 7.24
C LYS A 143 17.96 10.15 8.09
N SER A 144 17.24 10.46 9.18
CA SER A 144 16.67 9.40 10.03
C SER A 144 15.33 8.88 9.56
N LYS A 145 14.56 9.69 8.83
CA LYS A 145 13.19 9.43 8.40
C LYS A 145 12.98 9.93 6.97
N PRO A 146 13.70 9.37 5.98
CA PRO A 146 13.59 9.78 4.58
C PRO A 146 12.15 9.68 4.07
N LYS A 147 11.39 8.67 4.51
CA LYS A 147 9.95 8.53 4.22
C LYS A 147 9.13 9.75 4.66
N HIS A 148 9.31 10.21 5.90
CA HIS A 148 8.57 11.35 6.44
C HIS A 148 9.01 12.66 5.79
N PHE A 149 10.30 12.78 5.48
CA PHE A 149 10.81 13.92 4.72
C PHE A 149 10.19 13.98 3.31
N ALA A 150 10.11 12.85 2.60
CA ALA A 150 9.47 12.77 1.29
C ALA A 150 7.98 13.14 1.37
N GLN A 151 7.26 12.65 2.39
CA GLN A 151 5.88 13.03 2.68
C GLN A 151 5.75 14.55 2.84
N CYS A 152 6.57 15.18 3.69
CA CYS A 152 6.59 16.64 3.87
C CYS A 152 6.85 17.37 2.54
N GLN A 153 7.83 16.93 1.75
CA GLN A 153 8.16 17.55 0.46
C GLN A 153 7.05 17.42 -0.57
N SER A 154 6.34 16.29 -0.57
CA SER A 154 5.21 16.07 -1.47
C SER A 154 4.02 16.95 -1.09
N TYR A 155 3.64 16.93 0.18
CA TYR A 155 2.51 17.69 0.65
C TYR A 155 2.74 19.21 0.60
N MET A 156 3.96 19.68 0.89
CA MET A 156 4.31 21.09 0.68
C MET A 156 4.11 21.53 -0.78
N ARG A 157 4.41 20.66 -1.75
CA ARG A 157 4.15 20.94 -3.17
C ARG A 157 2.66 21.03 -3.47
N MET A 158 1.88 20.04 -3.03
CA MET A 158 0.44 20.00 -3.28
C MET A 158 -0.30 21.17 -2.61
N ALA A 159 0.04 21.46 -1.35
CA ALA A 159 -0.52 22.56 -0.57
C ALA A 159 0.09 23.94 -0.91
N LYS A 160 1.06 24.01 -1.83
CA LYS A 160 1.79 25.23 -2.21
C LYS A 160 2.46 25.94 -1.03
N LEU A 161 2.90 25.18 -0.03
CA LEU A 161 3.60 25.66 1.16
C LEU A 161 5.12 25.62 0.96
N LYS A 162 5.83 26.60 1.54
CA LYS A 162 7.30 26.70 1.43
C LYS A 162 8.03 26.11 2.64
N ARG A 163 7.29 25.74 3.69
CA ARG A 163 7.81 25.21 4.94
C ARG A 163 6.88 24.14 5.51
N ALA A 164 7.46 23.22 6.25
CA ALA A 164 6.77 22.31 7.16
C ALA A 164 7.39 22.41 8.56
N VAL A 165 6.62 22.09 9.58
CA VAL A 165 7.09 21.82 10.94
C VAL A 165 6.84 20.35 11.22
N TYR A 166 7.92 19.63 11.53
CA TYR A 166 7.88 18.24 11.93
C TYR A 166 7.98 18.18 13.45
N ILE A 167 7.00 17.57 14.09
CA ILE A 167 6.95 17.37 15.54
C ILE A 167 7.04 15.88 15.84
N GLY A 168 8.16 15.47 16.42
CA GLY A 168 8.41 14.10 16.86
C GLY A 168 8.15 13.96 18.36
N ILE A 169 7.39 12.96 18.77
CA ILE A 169 7.12 12.65 20.19
C ILE A 169 7.74 11.30 20.55
N CYS A 170 8.52 11.27 21.62
CA CYS A 170 9.06 10.02 22.17
C CYS A 170 8.01 9.34 23.04
N LYS A 171 7.48 8.18 22.61
CA LYS A 171 6.45 7.45 23.36
C LYS A 171 6.91 6.97 24.74
N ASP A 172 8.21 6.82 24.92
CA ASP A 172 8.81 6.33 26.16
C ASP A 172 9.00 7.43 27.22
N THR A 173 9.14 8.70 26.82
CA THR A 173 9.56 9.80 27.71
C THR A 173 8.76 11.08 27.52
N ASP A 174 7.77 11.05 26.64
CA ASP A 174 6.94 12.18 26.21
C ASP A 174 7.72 13.42 25.70
N THR A 175 8.98 13.21 25.35
CA THR A 175 9.85 14.31 24.92
C THR A 175 9.51 14.75 23.52
N ILE A 176 9.43 16.07 23.32
CA ILE A 176 9.14 16.70 22.04
C ILE A 176 10.43 17.02 21.27
N TYR A 177 10.42 16.77 19.97
CA TYR A 177 11.41 17.24 19.00
C TYR A 177 10.70 18.09 17.95
N VAL A 178 11.14 19.33 17.73
CA VAL A 178 10.58 20.22 16.72
C VAL A 178 11.63 20.54 15.66
N LYS A 179 11.27 20.39 14.38
CA LYS A 179 12.15 20.75 13.26
C LYS A 179 11.38 21.40 12.13
N ARG A 180 11.80 22.60 11.74
CA ARG A 180 11.35 23.26 10.51
C ARG A 180 12.06 22.67 9.30
N ILE A 181 11.28 22.24 8.30
CA ILE A 181 11.74 21.70 7.03
C ILE A 181 11.48 22.75 5.94
N LYS A 182 12.42 22.92 5.00
CA LYS A 182 12.28 23.82 3.86
C LYS A 182 11.77 23.03 2.65
N TYR A 183 10.88 23.62 1.88
CA TYR A 183 10.50 23.07 0.59
C TYR A 183 11.69 23.04 -0.38
N GLU A 184 11.89 21.89 -1.02
CA GLU A 184 12.97 21.62 -1.96
C GLU A 184 12.37 21.23 -3.31
N PRO A 185 12.20 22.18 -4.25
CA PRO A 185 11.49 21.95 -5.51
C PRO A 185 12.02 20.78 -6.33
N LYS A 186 13.35 20.58 -6.35
CA LYS A 186 13.99 19.47 -7.08
C LYS A 186 13.66 18.12 -6.46
N LYS A 187 13.78 17.97 -5.14
CA LYS A 187 13.45 16.72 -4.42
C LYS A 187 11.96 16.41 -4.53
N SER A 188 11.10 17.41 -4.35
CA SER A 188 9.65 17.25 -4.50
C SER A 188 9.26 16.86 -5.94
N LYS A 189 9.87 17.47 -6.97
CA LYS A 189 9.66 17.05 -8.35
C LYS A 189 10.03 15.59 -8.56
N ALA A 190 11.19 15.14 -8.06
CA ALA A 190 11.60 13.75 -8.17
C ALA A 190 10.63 12.77 -7.48
N ILE A 191 10.10 13.15 -6.30
CA ILE A 191 9.08 12.37 -5.58
C ILE A 191 7.80 12.23 -6.41
N HIS A 192 7.33 13.31 -7.03
CA HIS A 192 6.12 13.27 -7.85
C HIS A 192 6.34 12.52 -9.17
N THR A 193 7.52 12.63 -9.79
CA THR A 193 7.88 11.80 -10.96
C THR A 193 7.93 10.32 -10.62
N LYS A 194 8.45 9.97 -9.43
CA LYS A 194 8.40 8.60 -8.91
C LYS A 194 6.96 8.12 -8.74
N ALA A 195 6.08 8.93 -8.14
CA ALA A 195 4.66 8.59 -7.98
C ALA A 195 4.01 8.29 -9.34
N LEU A 196 4.24 9.15 -10.34
CA LEU A 196 3.71 8.98 -11.69
C LEU A 196 4.20 7.66 -12.32
N ARG A 197 5.51 7.39 -12.25
CA ARG A 197 6.10 6.14 -12.77
C ARG A 197 5.47 4.90 -12.14
N ILE A 198 5.17 4.92 -10.83
CA ILE A 198 4.51 3.80 -10.15
C ILE A 198 3.08 3.63 -10.65
N ILE A 199 2.33 4.73 -10.78
CA ILE A 199 0.93 4.74 -11.21
C ILE A 199 0.78 4.23 -12.66
N GLU A 200 1.62 4.72 -13.58
CA GLU A 200 1.56 4.35 -15.00
C GLU A 200 2.13 2.96 -15.30
N SER A 201 2.78 2.32 -14.31
CA SER A 201 3.45 1.05 -14.53
C SER A 201 2.44 -0.06 -14.82
N LYS A 202 2.66 -0.79 -15.93
CA LYS A 202 1.85 -1.94 -16.33
C LYS A 202 2.31 -3.24 -15.67
N THR A 203 3.57 -3.31 -15.29
CA THR A 203 4.21 -4.49 -14.70
C THR A 203 4.94 -4.09 -13.42
N PRO A 204 5.19 -5.02 -12.48
CA PRO A 204 5.91 -4.71 -11.25
C PRO A 204 7.29 -4.11 -11.54
N LEU A 205 7.63 -3.02 -10.85
CA LEU A 205 8.95 -2.38 -10.97
C LEU A 205 10.08 -3.32 -10.50
N GLU A 206 11.31 -2.95 -10.83
CA GLU A 206 12.50 -3.71 -10.44
C GLU A 206 12.57 -3.97 -8.93
N LYS A 207 13.03 -5.17 -8.58
CA LYS A 207 13.33 -5.48 -7.18
C LYS A 207 14.45 -4.57 -6.70
N ILE A 208 14.29 -4.03 -5.50
CA ILE A 208 15.34 -3.22 -4.87
C ILE A 208 16.58 -4.05 -4.50
N SER A 209 16.40 -5.37 -4.32
CA SER A 209 17.45 -6.35 -4.11
C SER A 209 17.02 -7.68 -4.72
N GLN A 210 17.96 -8.43 -5.29
CA GLN A 210 17.71 -9.82 -5.68
C GLN A 210 17.83 -10.79 -4.49
N ASP A 211 18.55 -10.38 -3.44
CA ASP A 211 18.69 -11.12 -2.19
C ASP A 211 17.42 -10.94 -1.31
N PRO A 212 16.66 -12.02 -1.04
CA PRO A 212 15.46 -11.97 -0.20
C PRO A 212 15.75 -11.63 1.27
N ASP A 213 16.99 -11.78 1.73
CA ASP A 213 17.41 -11.49 3.10
C ASP A 213 18.01 -10.10 3.27
N TRP A 214 18.04 -9.30 2.18
CA TRP A 214 18.35 -7.89 2.26
C TRP A 214 17.44 -7.18 3.28
N PHE A 215 17.99 -6.23 4.03
CA PHE A 215 17.36 -5.77 5.28
C PHE A 215 15.95 -5.17 5.12
N GLU A 216 15.60 -4.57 3.97
CA GLU A 216 14.22 -4.12 3.73
C GLU A 216 13.34 -5.24 3.18
N CYS A 217 13.88 -6.15 2.36
CA CYS A 217 13.14 -7.30 1.83
C CYS A 217 12.74 -8.26 2.95
N LYS A 218 13.63 -8.49 3.93
CA LYS A 218 13.41 -9.40 5.07
C LYS A 218 12.14 -9.08 5.88
N TRP A 219 11.81 -7.80 6.00
CA TRP A 219 10.64 -7.32 6.77
C TRP A 219 9.55 -6.74 5.87
N CYS A 220 9.65 -6.95 4.56
CA CYS A 220 8.65 -6.48 3.61
C CYS A 220 7.42 -7.38 3.70
N PRO A 221 6.20 -6.83 3.90
CA PRO A 221 4.99 -7.65 3.95
C PRO A 221 4.61 -8.26 2.59
N ALA A 222 5.21 -7.78 1.50
CA ALA A 222 5.07 -8.37 0.16
C ALA A 222 6.22 -9.32 -0.20
N LYS A 223 7.00 -9.81 0.79
CA LYS A 223 8.17 -10.67 0.54
C LYS A 223 7.78 -11.95 -0.20
N ASP A 224 6.72 -12.62 0.22
CA ASP A 224 6.32 -13.91 -0.34
C ASP A 224 5.85 -13.78 -1.78
N GLN A 225 5.24 -12.65 -2.15
CA GLN A 225 4.91 -12.33 -3.54
C GLN A 225 6.14 -11.91 -4.36
N CYS A 226 7.09 -11.19 -3.75
CA CYS A 226 8.24 -10.61 -4.45
C CYS A 226 9.38 -11.62 -4.66
N HIS A 227 9.61 -12.50 -3.69
CA HIS A 227 10.74 -13.43 -3.63
C HIS A 227 10.31 -14.88 -3.42
N GLY A 228 9.06 -15.13 -3.03
CA GLY A 228 8.50 -16.47 -2.94
C GLY A 228 7.64 -16.80 -4.15
N ASP A 229 6.62 -17.62 -3.91
CA ASP A 229 5.74 -18.20 -4.90
C ASP A 229 4.27 -17.74 -4.78
N GLN A 230 3.99 -16.78 -3.90
CA GLN A 230 2.64 -16.25 -3.71
C GLN A 230 2.19 -15.44 -4.94
N VAL A 231 1.15 -15.93 -5.63
CA VAL A 231 0.45 -15.17 -6.67
C VAL A 231 -0.31 -14.01 -6.04
N ALA A 232 -0.47 -12.92 -6.80
CA ALA A 232 -1.20 -11.74 -6.33
C ALA A 232 -2.64 -12.01 -5.92
N ASP A 233 -3.15 -11.18 -5.01
CA ASP A 233 -4.58 -11.15 -4.69
C ASP A 233 -5.40 -10.81 -5.95
N VAL A 234 -6.51 -11.53 -6.15
CA VAL A 234 -7.39 -11.38 -7.31
C VAL A 234 -8.32 -10.18 -7.13
N ASN A 235 -8.09 -9.12 -7.89
CA ASN A 235 -8.92 -7.92 -7.93
C ASN A 235 -8.67 -7.18 -9.25
N CYS A 236 -9.49 -6.21 -9.67
CA CYS A 236 -9.28 -5.60 -10.98
C CYS A 236 -7.90 -4.95 -11.12
N ARG A 237 -7.29 -4.42 -10.06
CA ARG A 237 -5.99 -3.73 -10.18
C ARG A 237 -4.81 -4.67 -10.43
N THR A 238 -4.98 -5.97 -10.22
CA THR A 238 -4.00 -7.01 -10.57
C THR A 238 -4.29 -7.65 -11.94
N CYS A 239 -5.35 -7.21 -12.62
CA CYS A 239 -5.76 -7.70 -13.93
C CYS A 239 -5.01 -7.01 -15.09
N VAL A 240 -4.66 -7.76 -16.14
CA VAL A 240 -4.07 -7.21 -17.39
C VAL A 240 -4.96 -6.19 -18.08
N HIS A 241 -6.28 -6.31 -17.93
CA HIS A 241 -7.23 -5.44 -18.60
C HIS A 241 -7.42 -4.09 -17.89
N ALA A 242 -6.91 -3.92 -16.67
CA ALA A 242 -7.18 -2.74 -15.87
C ALA A 242 -6.09 -1.68 -15.99
N THR A 243 -6.50 -0.47 -16.38
CA THR A 243 -5.61 0.69 -16.53
C THR A 243 -6.00 1.80 -15.56
N PRO A 244 -5.07 2.33 -14.75
CA PRO A 244 -5.28 3.57 -14.03
C PRO A 244 -5.19 4.72 -15.02
N GLU A 245 -6.30 5.41 -15.25
CA GLU A 245 -6.35 6.50 -16.23
C GLU A 245 -5.91 7.81 -15.58
N LEU A 246 -5.10 8.57 -16.32
CA LEU A 246 -4.64 9.90 -15.89
C LEU A 246 -5.60 11.02 -16.32
N ASP A 247 -6.81 10.66 -16.73
CA ASP A 247 -7.94 11.55 -16.89
C ASP A 247 -8.96 11.34 -15.75
N GLY A 248 -9.80 12.36 -15.50
CA GLY A 248 -10.81 12.27 -14.45
C GLY A 248 -10.25 12.25 -13.02
N LYS A 249 -10.99 11.61 -12.10
CA LYS A 249 -10.70 11.56 -10.66
C LYS A 249 -10.47 10.11 -10.21
N ALA A 250 -9.21 9.70 -10.17
CA ALA A 250 -8.72 8.38 -9.78
C ALA A 250 -9.40 7.25 -10.57
N ARG A 251 -9.67 7.51 -11.85
CA ARG A 251 -10.43 6.61 -12.71
C ARG A 251 -9.62 5.38 -13.07
N TRP A 252 -10.29 4.22 -13.10
CA TRP A 252 -9.76 2.97 -13.61
C TRP A 252 -10.69 2.46 -14.70
N THR A 253 -10.14 1.91 -15.78
CA THR A 253 -10.88 1.34 -16.91
C THR A 253 -10.58 -0.14 -17.08
N CYS A 254 -11.54 -0.89 -17.62
CA CYS A 254 -11.35 -2.27 -18.05
C CYS A 254 -11.39 -2.33 -19.58
N ALA A 255 -10.27 -2.69 -20.21
CA ALA A 255 -10.19 -2.83 -21.66
C ALA A 255 -11.07 -3.96 -22.22
N ARG A 256 -11.33 -5.01 -21.43
CA ARG A 256 -12.19 -6.15 -21.85
C ARG A 256 -13.65 -5.74 -22.03
N TYR A 257 -14.17 -4.92 -21.12
CA TYR A 257 -15.57 -4.53 -21.09
C TYR A 257 -15.81 -3.10 -21.60
N ASP A 258 -14.75 -2.40 -22.01
CA ASP A 258 -14.78 -1.00 -22.44
C ASP A 258 -15.57 -0.09 -21.48
N CYS A 259 -15.21 -0.15 -20.19
CA CYS A 259 -15.96 0.55 -19.14
C CYS A 259 -15.07 1.07 -18.00
N ASP A 260 -15.60 2.05 -17.27
CA ASP A 260 -15.06 2.46 -15.97
C ASP A 260 -15.29 1.37 -14.92
N ILE A 261 -14.33 1.20 -14.02
CA ILE A 261 -14.41 0.25 -12.92
C ILE A 261 -14.68 1.02 -11.61
N PRO A 262 -15.91 1.01 -11.06
CA PRO A 262 -16.18 1.54 -9.73
C PRO A 262 -15.27 0.91 -8.66
N GLU A 263 -14.93 1.65 -7.60
CA GLU A 263 -13.97 1.17 -6.59
C GLU A 263 -14.36 -0.19 -5.97
N ASP A 264 -15.63 -0.39 -5.63
CA ASP A 264 -16.13 -1.66 -5.08
C ASP A 264 -15.93 -2.83 -6.06
N ASN A 265 -16.15 -2.57 -7.35
CA ASN A 265 -15.88 -3.55 -8.41
C ASN A 265 -14.38 -3.79 -8.57
N GLN A 266 -13.55 -2.74 -8.42
CA GLN A 266 -12.10 -2.91 -8.45
C GLN A 266 -11.65 -3.89 -7.37
N ARG A 267 -12.19 -3.77 -6.15
CA ARG A 267 -11.85 -4.64 -5.02
C ARG A 267 -12.34 -6.07 -5.21
N LYS A 268 -13.54 -6.25 -5.73
CA LYS A 268 -14.16 -7.57 -5.92
C LYS A 268 -13.51 -8.37 -7.04
N GLY A 269 -13.05 -7.71 -8.10
CA GLY A 269 -12.66 -8.39 -9.33
C GLY A 269 -13.86 -9.01 -10.08
N CYS A 270 -13.56 -9.81 -11.10
CA CYS A 270 -14.56 -10.55 -11.87
C CYS A 270 -14.05 -11.94 -12.23
N GLU A 271 -14.92 -12.79 -12.76
CA GLU A 271 -14.57 -14.17 -13.14
C GLU A 271 -13.79 -14.26 -14.45
N ASN A 272 -13.68 -13.15 -15.18
CA ASN A 272 -12.85 -13.02 -16.39
C ASN A 272 -11.54 -12.27 -16.11
N HIS A 273 -11.08 -12.34 -14.85
CA HIS A 273 -9.78 -11.81 -14.45
C HIS A 273 -8.66 -12.65 -15.09
N LEU A 274 -7.58 -11.98 -15.48
CA LEU A 274 -6.30 -12.57 -15.90
C LEU A 274 -5.18 -11.75 -15.25
N HIS A 275 -4.24 -12.38 -14.55
CA HIS A 275 -3.21 -11.64 -13.85
C HIS A 275 -2.28 -10.91 -14.81
N ILE A 276 -1.83 -9.71 -14.40
CA ILE A 276 -0.59 -9.13 -14.96
C ILE A 276 0.49 -10.23 -14.87
N PRO A 277 1.10 -10.68 -15.98
CA PRO A 277 1.86 -11.93 -15.99
C PRO A 277 2.95 -12.03 -14.93
N GLU A 278 3.66 -10.93 -14.66
CA GLU A 278 4.74 -10.86 -13.68
C GLU A 278 4.25 -10.86 -12.21
N LEU A 279 2.94 -10.95 -11.98
CA LEU A 279 2.32 -11.22 -10.68
C LEU A 279 2.15 -12.72 -10.39
N ILE A 280 2.51 -13.59 -11.34
CA ILE A 280 2.68 -15.03 -11.14
C ILE A 280 4.18 -15.32 -11.04
N PRO A 281 4.77 -15.40 -9.83
CA PRO A 281 6.22 -15.30 -9.64
C PRO A 281 7.03 -16.50 -10.11
N TYR A 282 6.38 -17.66 -10.30
CA TYR A 282 7.03 -18.95 -10.62
C TYR A 282 6.90 -19.38 -12.08
N ALA A 283 6.29 -18.56 -12.94
CA ALA A 283 6.06 -18.91 -14.34
C ALA A 283 6.26 -17.72 -15.28
N THR A 284 6.62 -18.00 -16.53
CA THR A 284 6.81 -16.98 -17.59
C THR A 284 5.72 -17.14 -18.65
N PRO A 285 5.07 -16.06 -19.11
CA PRO A 285 4.10 -16.16 -20.20
C PRO A 285 4.81 -16.58 -21.49
N ILE A 286 4.25 -17.54 -22.22
CA ILE A 286 4.79 -18.08 -23.48
C ILE A 286 3.83 -17.92 -24.67
N ASP A 287 2.54 -17.78 -24.41
CA ASP A 287 1.52 -17.50 -25.41
C ASP A 287 0.31 -16.81 -24.74
N ALA A 288 -0.54 -16.14 -25.52
CA ALA A 288 -1.74 -15.49 -24.99
C ALA A 288 -2.81 -15.31 -26.08
N GLY A 289 -4.07 -15.38 -25.65
CA GLY A 289 -5.24 -14.93 -26.41
C GLY A 289 -5.93 -13.75 -25.74
N ASP A 290 -7.14 -13.44 -26.18
CA ASP A 290 -7.94 -12.34 -25.63
C ASP A 290 -8.48 -12.64 -24.20
N ASP A 291 -8.60 -13.92 -23.87
CA ASP A 291 -9.30 -14.47 -22.71
C ASP A 291 -8.50 -15.55 -21.97
N TRP A 292 -7.22 -15.74 -22.32
CA TRP A 292 -6.32 -16.67 -21.64
C TRP A 292 -4.85 -16.27 -21.81
N ILE A 293 -4.00 -16.71 -20.88
CA ILE A 293 -2.54 -16.57 -20.93
C ILE A 293 -1.91 -17.92 -20.60
N LYS A 294 -1.02 -18.40 -21.47
CA LYS A 294 -0.27 -19.64 -21.25
C LYS A 294 1.08 -19.35 -20.64
N TYR A 295 1.42 -20.12 -19.63
CA TYR A 295 2.65 -19.99 -18.87
C TYR A 295 3.49 -21.25 -18.91
N GLN A 296 4.81 -21.08 -18.82
CA GLN A 296 5.78 -22.14 -18.61
C GLN A 296 6.50 -21.94 -17.27
N MET A 297 6.57 -23.01 -16.48
CA MET A 297 7.31 -23.07 -15.22
C MET A 297 8.79 -23.43 -15.49
N ALA A 298 9.66 -23.15 -14.51
CA ALA A 298 11.10 -23.43 -14.64
C ALA A 298 11.45 -24.92 -14.85
N ASP A 299 10.56 -25.84 -14.45
CA ASP A 299 10.71 -27.28 -14.65
C ASP A 299 10.11 -27.80 -15.97
N GLY A 300 9.61 -26.90 -16.81
CA GLY A 300 9.04 -27.22 -18.13
C GLY A 300 7.55 -27.54 -18.12
N ARG A 301 6.88 -27.59 -16.97
CA ARG A 301 5.41 -27.70 -16.93
C ARG A 301 4.75 -26.47 -17.54
N GLU A 302 3.64 -26.69 -18.23
CA GLU A 302 2.84 -25.65 -18.86
C GLU A 302 1.41 -25.67 -18.32
N PHE A 303 0.85 -24.49 -18.12
CA PHE A 303 -0.54 -24.30 -17.71
C PHE A 303 -1.11 -23.06 -18.37
N VAL A 304 -2.43 -22.92 -18.35
CA VAL A 304 -3.13 -21.76 -18.89
C VAL A 304 -3.95 -21.11 -17.78
N GLU A 305 -3.80 -19.80 -17.61
CA GLU A 305 -4.77 -18.99 -16.89
C GLU A 305 -5.90 -18.61 -17.84
N CYS A 306 -7.14 -18.90 -17.50
CA CYS A 306 -8.31 -18.65 -18.33
C CYS A 306 -9.33 -17.76 -17.63
N ALA A 307 -9.89 -16.81 -18.38
CA ALA A 307 -11.16 -16.18 -18.03
C ALA A 307 -12.27 -17.24 -18.01
N ARG A 308 -13.34 -17.02 -17.24
CA ARG A 308 -14.48 -17.95 -17.15
C ARG A 308 -15.13 -18.23 -18.52
N ASP A 309 -15.20 -17.22 -19.36
CA ASP A 309 -15.74 -17.31 -20.73
C ASP A 309 -14.66 -17.66 -21.77
N GLY A 310 -13.43 -17.96 -21.34
CA GLY A 310 -12.32 -18.31 -22.19
C GLY A 310 -12.25 -19.80 -22.51
N PHE A 311 -12.02 -20.12 -23.79
CA PHE A 311 -11.94 -21.50 -24.27
C PHE A 311 -10.70 -21.73 -25.15
N PRO A 312 -9.48 -21.63 -24.58
CA PRO A 312 -8.26 -21.94 -25.33
C PRO A 312 -8.30 -23.37 -25.87
N ALA A 313 -7.92 -23.53 -27.14
CA ALA A 313 -7.68 -24.84 -27.74
C ALA A 313 -6.30 -25.39 -27.34
N ASP A 314 -5.98 -25.35 -26.04
CA ASP A 314 -4.74 -25.88 -25.47
C ASP A 314 -4.99 -27.17 -24.70
N LYS A 315 -3.97 -28.02 -24.58
CA LYS A 315 -4.04 -29.32 -23.90
C LYS A 315 -3.52 -29.27 -22.46
N SER A 316 -2.82 -28.20 -22.09
CA SER A 316 -2.36 -27.95 -20.74
C SER A 316 -3.52 -27.72 -19.79
N SER A 317 -3.27 -27.89 -18.49
CA SER A 317 -4.28 -27.66 -17.46
C SER A 317 -4.68 -26.19 -17.38
N HIS A 318 -5.98 -25.94 -17.34
CA HIS A 318 -6.56 -24.59 -17.26
C HIS A 318 -6.87 -24.23 -15.81
N TYR A 319 -6.62 -22.99 -15.41
CA TYR A 319 -6.87 -22.47 -14.06
C TYR A 319 -7.49 -21.09 -14.15
N SER A 320 -8.43 -20.78 -13.27
CA SER A 320 -8.85 -19.41 -13.04
C SER A 320 -7.79 -18.66 -12.20
N SER A 321 -7.82 -17.33 -12.24
CA SER A 321 -6.98 -16.50 -11.35
C SER A 321 -7.15 -16.85 -9.87
N LYS A 322 -8.37 -17.18 -9.44
CA LYS A 322 -8.66 -17.54 -8.04
C LYS A 322 -7.98 -18.84 -7.64
N GLU A 323 -7.99 -19.83 -8.52
CA GLU A 323 -7.29 -21.09 -8.29
C GLU A 323 -5.78 -20.87 -8.24
N LEU A 324 -5.22 -20.07 -9.15
CA LEU A 324 -3.79 -19.74 -9.14
C LEU A 324 -3.36 -18.99 -7.88
N ALA A 325 -4.22 -18.13 -7.32
CA ALA A 325 -3.97 -17.43 -6.06
C ALA A 325 -4.03 -18.35 -4.83
N ALA A 326 -4.73 -19.48 -4.91
CA ALA A 326 -4.95 -20.42 -3.81
C ALA A 326 -4.06 -21.67 -3.88
N ILE A 327 -3.66 -22.09 -5.07
CA ILE A 327 -2.93 -23.35 -5.29
C ILE A 327 -1.43 -23.19 -5.03
N HIS A 328 -0.83 -24.18 -4.37
CA HIS A 328 0.63 -24.27 -4.28
C HIS A 328 1.23 -24.62 -5.65
N PRO A 329 2.33 -23.99 -6.10
CA PRO A 329 2.89 -24.20 -7.46
C PRO A 329 3.18 -25.66 -7.80
N ASN A 330 3.63 -26.45 -6.83
CA ASN A 330 3.87 -27.89 -7.02
C ASN A 330 2.64 -28.69 -7.47
N ALA A 331 1.42 -28.22 -7.19
CA ALA A 331 0.18 -28.89 -7.57
C ALA A 331 -0.30 -28.52 -8.98
N ILE A 332 0.30 -27.51 -9.62
CA ILE A 332 -0.04 -27.09 -10.98
C ILE A 332 0.40 -28.15 -11.99
N GLY A 333 -0.50 -28.54 -12.89
CA GLY A 333 -0.27 -29.60 -13.88
C GLY A 333 -0.13 -31.00 -13.27
N ASN A 334 -0.46 -31.19 -11.99
CA ASN A 334 -0.42 -32.51 -11.37
C ASN A 334 -1.66 -33.31 -11.76
N GLU A 335 -1.46 -34.46 -12.38
CA GLU A 335 -2.56 -35.31 -12.90
C GLU A 335 -3.63 -35.65 -11.86
N THR A 336 -3.23 -35.91 -10.61
CA THR A 336 -4.19 -36.24 -9.53
C THR A 336 -5.02 -35.02 -9.15
N VAL A 337 -4.37 -33.85 -9.03
CA VAL A 337 -5.04 -32.59 -8.68
C VAL A 337 -5.98 -32.16 -9.80
N ASP A 338 -5.51 -32.23 -11.04
CA ASP A 338 -6.31 -31.85 -12.20
C ASP A 338 -7.46 -32.83 -12.45
N ALA A 339 -7.27 -34.13 -12.20
CA ALA A 339 -8.37 -35.10 -12.21
C ALA A 339 -9.43 -34.74 -11.15
N ALA A 340 -9.03 -34.38 -9.93
CA ALA A 340 -9.98 -33.97 -8.90
C ALA A 340 -10.75 -32.71 -9.28
N ARG A 341 -10.08 -31.70 -9.86
CA ARG A 341 -10.71 -30.46 -10.35
C ARG A 341 -11.71 -30.73 -11.47
N ASN A 342 -11.28 -31.46 -12.50
CA ASN A 342 -12.08 -31.72 -13.70
C ASN A 342 -13.24 -32.70 -13.47
N ILE A 343 -13.04 -33.74 -12.66
CA ILE A 343 -14.04 -34.81 -12.47
C ILE A 343 -15.04 -34.47 -11.37
N LEU A 344 -14.59 -33.82 -10.29
CA LEU A 344 -15.43 -33.56 -9.12
C LEU A 344 -16.00 -32.13 -9.10
N GLY A 345 -15.65 -31.30 -10.08
CA GLY A 345 -16.02 -29.88 -10.11
C GLY A 345 -15.44 -29.11 -8.92
N GLY A 346 -14.30 -29.58 -8.38
CA GLY A 346 -13.67 -28.99 -7.22
C GLY A 346 -12.91 -27.72 -7.58
N GLU A 347 -13.21 -26.62 -6.90
CA GLU A 347 -12.36 -25.41 -6.91
C GLU A 347 -11.28 -25.55 -5.84
N VAL A 348 -10.04 -25.15 -6.16
CA VAL A 348 -8.98 -25.06 -5.16
C VAL A 348 -9.23 -23.85 -4.27
N ILE A 349 -9.62 -24.11 -3.02
CA ILE A 349 -9.72 -23.12 -1.95
C ILE A 349 -8.54 -23.35 -1.00
N GLY A 350 -7.76 -22.28 -0.75
CA GLY A 350 -6.51 -22.33 0.01
C GLY A 350 -6.66 -22.66 1.49
#